data_AF-A0A367QMF1-F1
#
_entry.id   AF-A0A367QMF1-F1
#
_cell.length_a   1.000
_cell.length_b   1.000
_cell.length_c   1.000
_cell.angle_alpha   90.00
_cell.angle_beta   90.00
_cell.angle_gamma   90.00
#
_symmetry.space_group_name_H-M   'P 1'
#
loop_
_entity.id
_entity.type
_entity.pdbx_description
1 polymer ?
#
loop_
_entity_poly.entity_id
_entity_poly.type
_entity_poly.pdbx_seq_one_letter_code
_entity_poly.pdbx_strand_id
1 'polypeptide(L)'
;MKNNTKLPGNIPNNSYFLPIASLIFSVTMLLLVGRAVANNAVLRSIFSCQGQGLGGLLPTLHVSYQQGTNLSFIPAGEVIKKVWLNDPSQVTIDFDGPVCMQFGQKPNTTTGDCKNSAANVIQLRRIPRLNIPGLPKTSNTLLTVVTEGQGRNKLYTFRVLYVENAPEYHTLAIYPDPASGRQPSCTIEPQ
;
A
#
# COMPACT_ATOMS: atom_id res chain seq x y z
N MET A 1 -17.02 -55.77 -61.86
CA MET A 1 -16.01 -56.52 -61.08
C MET A 1 -16.27 -56.28 -59.60
N LYS A 2 -16.49 -57.36 -58.85
CA LYS A 2 -16.87 -57.38 -57.43
C LYS A 2 -15.59 -57.54 -56.62
N ASN A 3 -15.14 -56.51 -55.90
CA ASN A 3 -13.99 -56.62 -55.00
C ASN A 3 -14.48 -56.66 -53.56
N ASN A 4 -14.33 -57.85 -52.96
CA ASN A 4 -14.56 -58.11 -51.56
C ASN A 4 -13.29 -57.76 -50.79
N THR A 5 -13.37 -56.81 -49.86
CA THR A 5 -12.29 -56.58 -48.89
C THR A 5 -12.81 -56.91 -47.50
N LYS A 6 -12.46 -58.10 -47.01
CA LYS A 6 -12.65 -58.49 -45.62
C LYS A 6 -11.58 -57.80 -44.76
N LEU A 7 -12.00 -56.96 -43.82
CA LEU A 7 -11.15 -56.50 -42.72
C LEU A 7 -11.14 -57.58 -41.63
N PRO A 8 -9.98 -58.07 -41.18
CA PRO A 8 -9.90 -58.91 -40.00
C PRO A 8 -10.01 -58.02 -38.75
N GLY A 9 -11.14 -58.16 -38.05
CA GLY A 9 -11.28 -57.63 -36.69
C GLY A 9 -10.37 -58.40 -35.76
N ASN A 10 -9.40 -57.72 -35.16
CA ASN A 10 -8.68 -58.22 -34.00
C ASN A 10 -8.98 -57.23 -32.86
N ILE A 11 -10.06 -57.49 -32.14
CA ILE A 11 -10.43 -56.75 -30.93
C ILE A 11 -9.74 -57.46 -29.77
N PRO A 12 -8.68 -56.89 -29.16
CA PRO A 12 -8.15 -57.43 -27.92
C PRO A 12 -9.22 -57.23 -26.83
N ASN A 13 -9.81 -58.35 -26.43
CA ASN A 13 -10.75 -58.46 -25.34
C ASN A 13 -9.96 -58.30 -24.03
N ASN A 14 -9.73 -57.05 -23.61
CA ASN A 14 -9.06 -56.78 -22.33
C ASN A 14 -9.84 -55.73 -21.54
N SER A 15 -10.74 -56.22 -20.70
CA SER A 15 -11.70 -55.49 -19.87
C SER A 15 -11.10 -54.76 -18.67
N TYR A 16 -9.76 -54.65 -18.59
CA TYR A 16 -9.05 -53.89 -17.55
C TYR A 16 -8.57 -52.51 -18.01
N PHE A 17 -8.89 -52.07 -19.23
CA PHE A 17 -8.50 -50.74 -19.72
C PHE A 17 -9.45 -49.61 -19.30
N LEU A 18 -10.65 -49.93 -18.81
CA LEU A 18 -11.64 -48.92 -18.38
C LEU A 18 -11.49 -48.40 -16.93
N PRO A 19 -10.97 -49.14 -15.92
CA PRO A 19 -10.79 -48.58 -14.58
C PRO A 19 -9.53 -47.72 -14.45
N ILE A 20 -8.51 -47.91 -15.30
CA ILE A 20 -7.23 -47.18 -15.18
C ILE A 20 -7.34 -45.75 -15.75
N ALA A 21 -8.10 -45.53 -16.82
CA ALA A 21 -8.34 -44.19 -17.38
C ALA A 21 -9.20 -43.30 -16.45
N SER A 22 -10.08 -43.91 -15.64
CA SER A 22 -10.93 -43.20 -14.67
C SER A 22 -10.16 -42.75 -13.41
N LEU A 23 -9.17 -43.51 -12.98
CA LEU A 23 -8.39 -43.20 -11.78
C LEU A 23 -7.42 -42.02 -11.98
N ILE A 24 -6.90 -41.83 -13.20
CA ILE A 24 -5.95 -40.75 -13.51
C ILE A 24 -6.69 -39.40 -13.66
N PHE A 25 -7.95 -39.41 -14.11
CA PHE A 25 -8.77 -38.19 -14.22
C PHE A 25 -9.27 -37.67 -12.87
N SER A 26 -9.39 -38.54 -11.85
CA SER A 26 -9.87 -38.13 -10.52
C SER A 26 -8.77 -37.56 -9.62
N VAL A 27 -7.49 -37.89 -9.86
CA VAL A 27 -6.37 -37.39 -9.05
C VAL A 27 -5.84 -36.03 -9.54
N THR A 28 -5.99 -35.71 -10.83
CA THR A 28 -5.52 -34.42 -11.37
C THR A 28 -6.45 -33.24 -11.05
N MET A 29 -7.74 -33.46 -10.80
CA MET A 29 -8.66 -32.37 -10.43
C MET A 29 -8.55 -31.94 -8.95
N LEU A 30 -7.91 -32.72 -8.09
CA LEU A 30 -7.71 -32.34 -6.69
C LEU A 30 -6.48 -31.44 -6.44
N LEU A 31 -5.63 -31.19 -7.44
CA LEU A 31 -4.38 -30.44 -7.27
C LEU A 31 -4.39 -29.01 -7.84
N LEU A 32 -5.53 -28.52 -8.34
CA LEU A 32 -5.65 -27.18 -8.93
C LEU A 32 -6.62 -26.24 -8.19
N VAL A 33 -6.94 -26.53 -6.94
CA VAL A 33 -7.55 -25.52 -6.04
C VAL A 33 -6.42 -24.76 -5.33
N GLY A 34 -5.53 -24.18 -6.11
CA GLY A 34 -4.74 -23.05 -5.65
C GLY A 34 -5.72 -21.89 -5.50
N ARG A 35 -6.34 -21.74 -4.32
CA ARG A 35 -7.03 -20.49 -3.99
C ARG A 35 -5.95 -19.42 -3.97
N ALA A 36 -5.79 -18.70 -5.08
CA ALA A 36 -5.24 -17.36 -5.04
C ALA A 36 -6.22 -16.54 -4.19
N VAL A 37 -6.03 -16.57 -2.88
CA VAL A 37 -6.66 -15.61 -1.99
C VAL A 37 -5.98 -14.30 -2.37
N ALA A 38 -6.67 -13.48 -3.16
CA ALA A 38 -6.28 -12.09 -3.31
C ALA A 38 -6.40 -11.47 -1.91
N ASN A 39 -5.27 -11.39 -1.19
CA ASN A 39 -5.15 -10.61 0.03
C ASN A 39 -5.24 -9.13 -0.36
N ASN A 40 -6.46 -8.68 -0.65
CA ASN A 40 -6.77 -7.26 -0.68
C ASN A 40 -6.81 -6.82 0.78
N ALA A 41 -5.66 -6.70 1.45
CA ALA A 41 -5.60 -6.19 2.80
C ALA A 41 -5.94 -4.70 2.73
N VAL A 42 -7.23 -4.37 2.82
CA VAL A 42 -7.73 -2.99 2.64
C VAL A 42 -7.00 -1.99 3.56
N LEU A 43 -6.54 -2.47 4.71
CA LEU A 43 -5.91 -1.69 5.77
C LEU A 43 -4.63 -2.35 6.29
N ARG A 44 -3.53 -1.59 6.28
CA ARG A 44 -2.32 -1.86 7.07
C ARG A 44 -2.26 -0.84 8.20
N SER A 45 -1.76 -1.23 9.37
CA SER A 45 -1.62 -0.33 10.52
C SER A 45 -0.18 -0.30 11.03
N ILE A 46 0.23 0.86 11.55
CA ILE A 46 1.47 1.06 12.31
C ILE A 46 1.22 2.00 13.49
N PHE A 47 2.08 1.95 14.50
CA PHE A 47 2.04 2.90 15.59
C PHE A 47 2.67 4.25 15.22
N SER A 48 2.25 5.31 15.89
CA SER A 48 2.70 6.68 15.70
C SER A 48 4.23 6.79 15.75
N CYS A 49 4.86 6.16 16.73
CA CYS A 49 6.32 6.16 16.89
C CYS A 49 7.05 5.46 15.72
N GLN A 50 6.46 4.43 15.11
CA GLN A 50 7.01 3.78 13.91
C GLN A 50 6.88 4.69 12.69
N GLY A 51 5.72 5.35 12.56
CA GLY A 51 5.46 6.38 11.55
C GLY A 51 6.45 7.55 11.60
N GLN A 52 6.87 7.93 12.81
CA GLN A 52 7.86 8.98 13.07
C GLN A 52 9.30 8.52 12.83
N GLY A 53 9.54 7.23 12.55
CA GLY A 53 10.88 6.67 12.37
C GLY A 53 11.68 6.52 13.68
N LEU A 54 11.03 6.66 14.85
CA LEU A 54 11.69 6.58 16.16
C LEU A 54 12.22 5.17 16.48
N GLY A 55 11.73 4.14 15.78
CA GLY A 55 12.28 2.79 15.84
C GLY A 55 13.53 2.57 14.98
N GLY A 56 14.13 3.63 14.41
CA GLY A 56 15.32 3.54 13.56
C GLY A 56 15.07 3.07 12.12
N LEU A 57 13.81 2.81 11.76
CA LEU A 57 13.40 2.40 10.41
C LEU A 57 12.35 3.36 9.86
N LEU A 58 12.53 3.78 8.61
CA LEU A 58 11.52 4.57 7.90
C LEU A 58 10.48 3.63 7.28
N PRO A 59 9.19 3.76 7.63
CA PRO A 59 8.14 2.97 7.02
C PRO A 59 8.01 3.27 5.52
N THR A 60 7.70 2.22 4.76
CA THR A 60 7.53 2.30 3.31
C THR A 60 6.06 2.39 2.94
N LEU A 61 5.74 3.29 2.01
CA LEU A 61 4.44 3.44 1.39
C LEU A 61 4.52 3.11 -0.11
N HIS A 62 3.71 2.17 -0.58
CA HIS A 62 3.60 1.84 -2.00
C HIS A 62 2.50 2.67 -2.65
N VAL A 63 2.80 3.32 -3.77
CA VAL A 63 1.83 4.11 -4.54
C VAL A 63 1.84 3.64 -6.00
N SER A 64 0.66 3.32 -6.54
CA SER A 64 0.50 2.76 -7.88
C SER A 64 -0.33 3.64 -8.81
N TYR A 65 -0.33 3.29 -10.10
CA TYR A 65 -1.16 3.93 -11.11
C TYR A 65 -2.63 3.48 -11.05
N GLN A 66 -2.87 2.23 -10.66
CA GLN A 66 -4.19 1.61 -10.69
C GLN A 66 -5.09 2.12 -9.57
N GLN A 67 -4.52 2.36 -8.38
CA GLN A 67 -5.25 2.85 -7.22
C GLN A 67 -4.42 3.83 -6.40
N GLY A 68 -5.11 4.78 -5.76
CA GLY A 68 -4.49 5.66 -4.79
C GLY A 68 -4.23 4.94 -3.47
N THR A 69 -3.26 5.44 -2.71
CA THR A 69 -2.92 4.98 -1.37
C THR A 69 -3.28 6.04 -0.34
N ASN A 70 -4.04 5.65 0.67
CA ASN A 70 -4.43 6.50 1.78
C ASN A 70 -3.45 6.37 2.93
N LEU A 71 -3.10 7.49 3.54
CA LEU A 71 -2.40 7.56 4.81
C LEU A 71 -3.34 8.25 5.80
N SER A 72 -3.83 7.49 6.78
CA SER A 72 -4.87 7.94 7.71
C SER A 72 -4.32 8.17 9.11
N PHE A 73 -4.55 9.38 9.62
CA PHE A 73 -4.27 9.80 10.99
C PHE A 73 -5.53 9.85 11.87
N ILE A 74 -6.69 9.45 11.32
CA ILE A 74 -7.96 9.39 12.05
C ILE A 74 -7.82 8.56 13.34
N PRO A 75 -7.24 7.33 13.32
CA PRO A 75 -7.17 6.53 14.55
C PRO A 75 -6.26 7.12 15.61
N ALA A 76 -5.23 7.86 15.20
CA ALA A 76 -4.36 8.62 16.10
C ALA A 76 -5.02 9.89 16.67
N GLY A 77 -6.15 10.33 16.10
CA GLY A 77 -6.79 11.59 16.48
C GLY A 77 -5.95 12.81 16.13
N GLU A 78 -5.16 12.74 15.06
CA GLU A 78 -4.20 13.77 14.68
C GLU A 78 -4.64 14.50 13.40
N VAL A 79 -4.51 15.83 13.41
CA VAL A 79 -4.85 16.71 12.29
C VAL A 79 -3.59 17.04 11.50
N ILE A 80 -3.65 16.93 10.18
CA ILE A 80 -2.56 17.26 9.27
C ILE A 80 -2.39 18.78 9.20
N LYS A 81 -1.15 19.23 9.41
CA LYS A 81 -0.76 20.66 9.38
C LYS A 81 0.14 21.00 8.21
N LYS A 82 1.00 20.06 7.78
CA LYS A 82 1.89 20.28 6.65
C LYS A 82 2.30 18.96 6.02
N VAL A 83 2.42 18.93 4.71
CA VAL A 83 2.88 17.76 3.96
C VAL A 83 3.76 18.21 2.81
N TRP A 84 4.84 17.47 2.55
CA TRP A 84 5.63 17.66 1.34
C TRP A 84 6.30 16.36 0.89
N LEU A 85 6.64 16.36 -0.40
CA LEU A 85 7.46 15.35 -1.04
C LEU A 85 8.81 15.98 -1.41
N ASN A 86 9.90 15.25 -1.22
CA ASN A 86 11.22 15.71 -1.67
C ASN A 86 11.32 15.74 -3.21
N ASP A 87 10.73 14.75 -3.88
CA ASP A 87 10.51 14.69 -5.32
C ASP A 87 8.99 14.53 -5.60
N PRO A 88 8.28 15.56 -6.06
CA PRO A 88 6.86 15.50 -6.44
C PRO A 88 6.61 15.09 -7.90
N SER A 89 7.64 14.73 -8.68
CA SER A 89 7.51 14.49 -10.14
C SER A 89 6.66 13.28 -10.52
N GLN A 90 6.37 12.38 -9.58
CA GLN A 90 5.66 11.12 -9.85
C GLN A 90 4.50 10.83 -8.89
N VAL A 91 4.21 11.73 -7.94
CA VAL A 91 3.14 11.53 -6.94
C VAL A 91 2.40 12.84 -6.69
N THR A 92 1.08 12.77 -6.75
CA THR A 92 0.19 13.86 -6.32
C THR A 92 -0.33 13.59 -4.90
N ILE A 93 -0.69 14.67 -4.21
CA ILE A 93 -1.20 14.66 -2.84
C ILE A 93 -2.57 15.33 -2.85
N ASP A 94 -3.54 14.70 -2.19
CA ASP A 94 -4.87 15.24 -1.93
C ASP A 94 -5.29 14.92 -0.48
N PHE A 95 -6.32 15.59 0.03
CA PHE A 95 -6.73 15.54 1.43
C PHE A 95 -8.24 15.36 1.58
N ASP A 96 -8.67 14.74 2.68
CA ASP A 96 -10.09 14.57 3.03
C ASP A 96 -10.77 15.84 3.55
N GLY A 97 -10.00 16.90 3.76
CA GLY A 97 -10.49 18.19 4.24
C GLY A 97 -9.51 19.32 3.96
N PRO A 98 -9.83 20.55 4.38
CA PRO A 98 -8.92 21.68 4.23
C PRO A 98 -7.62 21.43 5.02
N VAL A 99 -6.49 21.70 4.37
CA VAL A 99 -5.15 21.73 4.99
C VAL A 99 -4.61 23.14 4.94
N CYS A 100 -4.20 23.65 6.10
CA CYS A 100 -3.50 24.92 6.15
C CYS A 100 -2.07 24.77 5.63
N MET A 101 -1.86 25.01 4.34
CA MET A 101 -0.52 25.04 3.79
C MET A 101 0.15 26.39 4.09
N GLN A 102 0.90 26.45 5.19
CA GLN A 102 1.76 27.61 5.46
C GLN A 102 2.97 27.59 4.51
N PHE A 103 2.97 28.50 3.54
CA PHE A 103 4.10 28.78 2.67
C PHE A 103 4.88 30.01 3.17
N GLY A 104 6.21 29.92 3.24
CA GLY A 104 7.11 31.04 3.58
C GLY A 104 7.54 31.11 5.06
N GLN A 105 8.47 32.04 5.34
CA GLN A 105 9.12 32.19 6.66
C GLN A 105 8.31 33.04 7.65
N LYS A 106 7.39 33.87 7.17
CA LYS A 106 6.53 34.69 8.03
C LYS A 106 5.20 33.97 8.23
N PRO A 107 4.84 33.55 9.45
CA PRO A 107 3.47 33.16 9.74
C PRO A 107 2.64 34.42 9.49
N ASN A 108 1.93 34.47 8.36
CA ASN A 108 1.04 35.58 8.07
C ASN A 108 -0.17 35.42 8.98
N THR A 109 -0.07 35.93 10.21
CA THR A 109 -1.09 35.85 11.27
C THR A 109 -2.40 36.58 10.90
N THR A 110 -2.45 37.22 9.73
CA THR A 110 -3.57 38.00 9.21
C THR A 110 -4.22 37.43 7.95
N THR A 111 -3.74 36.30 7.41
CA THR A 111 -4.36 35.66 6.23
C THR A 111 -4.80 34.24 6.59
N GLY A 112 -6.09 34.09 6.88
CA GLY A 112 -6.93 32.89 6.67
C GLY A 112 -6.44 31.49 7.10
N ASP A 113 -7.30 30.81 7.86
CA ASP A 113 -7.56 29.36 7.74
C ASP A 113 -6.68 28.29 8.40
N CYS A 114 -5.65 28.63 9.17
CA CYS A 114 -5.01 27.61 10.03
C CYS A 114 -5.89 27.10 11.18
N LYS A 115 -6.88 27.88 11.61
CA LYS A 115 -7.90 27.47 12.59
C LYS A 115 -8.86 26.41 12.04
N ASN A 116 -8.99 26.32 10.71
CA ASN A 116 -9.95 25.47 10.02
C ASN A 116 -9.30 24.24 9.38
N SER A 117 -7.99 24.03 9.54
CA SER A 117 -7.32 22.80 9.08
C SER A 117 -7.95 21.60 9.79
N ALA A 118 -8.55 20.70 9.02
CA ALA A 118 -9.35 19.59 9.55
C ALA A 118 -9.08 18.26 8.84
N ALA A 119 -8.08 18.21 7.95
CA ALA A 119 -7.73 16.96 7.27
C ALA A 119 -7.07 15.96 8.23
N ASN A 120 -7.46 14.71 8.11
CA ASN A 120 -6.87 13.58 8.82
C ASN A 120 -6.35 12.49 7.87
N VAL A 121 -6.69 12.57 6.58
CA VAL A 121 -6.30 11.58 5.57
C VAL A 121 -5.58 12.27 4.41
N ILE A 122 -4.50 11.63 3.97
CA ILE A 122 -3.77 12.00 2.76
C ILE A 122 -4.05 10.92 1.71
N GLN A 123 -4.54 11.32 0.54
CA GLN A 123 -4.62 10.47 -0.64
C GLN A 123 -3.41 10.73 -1.53
N LEU A 124 -2.63 9.68 -1.79
CA LEU A 124 -1.47 9.71 -2.66
C LEU A 124 -1.78 8.95 -3.93
N ARG A 125 -1.42 9.52 -5.08
CA ARG A 125 -1.63 8.87 -6.39
C ARG A 125 -0.39 9.00 -7.25
N ARG A 126 -0.02 7.90 -7.91
CA ARG A 126 1.09 7.91 -8.85
C ARG A 126 0.66 8.59 -10.15
N ILE A 127 1.55 9.40 -10.70
CA ILE A 127 1.39 10.04 -12.01
C ILE A 127 2.59 9.72 -12.90
N PRO A 128 2.41 9.77 -14.24
CA PRO A 128 3.55 9.70 -15.15
C PRO A 128 4.58 10.76 -14.78
N ARG A 129 5.86 10.41 -14.88
CA ARG A 129 6.94 11.29 -14.45
C ARG A 129 6.89 12.62 -15.19
N LEU A 130 6.75 13.71 -14.43
CA LEU A 130 6.90 15.07 -14.92
C LEU A 130 8.39 15.41 -15.09
N ASN A 131 8.71 16.15 -16.14
CA ASN A 131 10.05 16.67 -16.34
C ASN A 131 10.19 18.02 -15.61
N ILE A 132 10.73 17.99 -14.39
CA ILE A 132 10.96 19.18 -13.57
C ILE A 132 12.45 19.54 -13.64
N PRO A 133 12.83 20.69 -14.22
CA PRO A 133 14.23 21.11 -14.30
C PRO A 133 14.91 21.14 -12.92
N GLY A 134 16.12 20.60 -12.85
CA GLY A 134 16.92 20.56 -11.61
C GLY A 134 16.57 19.43 -10.63
N LEU A 135 15.51 18.65 -10.89
CA LEU A 135 15.13 17.53 -10.03
C LEU A 135 15.72 16.21 -10.56
N PRO A 136 16.51 15.46 -9.76
CA PRO A 136 17.14 14.22 -10.23
C PRO A 136 16.10 13.12 -10.48
N LYS A 137 16.46 12.17 -11.33
CA LYS A 137 15.65 10.98 -11.56
C LYS A 137 15.82 9.98 -10.42
N THR A 138 14.87 9.95 -9.49
CA THR A 138 14.85 8.98 -8.38
C THR A 138 13.81 7.88 -8.62
N SER A 139 14.06 6.70 -8.03
CA SER A 139 13.14 5.56 -7.99
C SER A 139 12.20 5.58 -6.78
N ASN A 140 12.39 6.54 -5.89
CA ASN A 140 11.60 6.76 -4.67
C ASN A 140 11.71 8.21 -4.23
N THR A 141 10.83 8.61 -3.32
CA THR A 141 10.82 9.94 -2.71
C THR A 141 10.54 9.81 -1.22
N LEU A 142 10.82 10.87 -0.45
CA LEU A 142 10.42 10.95 0.95
C LEU A 142 9.17 11.82 1.06
N LEU A 143 8.16 11.28 1.74
CA LEU A 143 7.00 12.03 2.19
C LEU A 143 7.21 12.41 3.65
N THR A 144 7.12 13.70 3.95
CA THR A 144 7.11 14.18 5.33
C THR A 144 5.75 14.76 5.66
N VAL A 145 5.21 14.38 6.82
CA VAL A 145 3.91 14.84 7.31
C VAL A 145 4.10 15.41 8.71
N VAL A 146 3.64 16.63 8.92
CA VAL A 146 3.53 17.26 10.24
C VAL A 146 2.06 17.22 10.64
N THR A 147 1.80 16.64 11.80
CA THR A 147 0.46 16.59 12.39
C THR A 147 0.44 17.25 13.76
N GLU A 148 -0.75 17.55 14.25
CA GLU A 148 -1.01 18.01 15.61
C GLU A 148 -2.06 17.10 16.26
N GLY A 149 -1.79 16.63 17.48
CA GLY A 149 -2.74 15.89 18.30
C GLY A 149 -2.45 16.10 19.78
N GLN A 150 -3.49 16.27 20.59
CA GLN A 150 -3.37 16.55 22.04
C GLN A 150 -2.43 17.74 22.35
N GLY A 151 -2.42 18.77 21.49
CA GLY A 151 -1.57 19.96 21.64
C GLY A 151 -0.09 19.73 21.36
N ARG A 152 0.31 18.60 20.78
CA ARG A 152 1.70 18.30 20.40
C ARG A 152 1.81 18.12 18.89
N ASN A 153 2.86 18.68 18.32
CA ASN A 153 3.23 18.45 16.93
C ASN A 153 4.05 17.16 16.82
N LYS A 154 3.79 16.38 15.76
CA LYS A 154 4.54 15.17 15.43
C LYS A 154 5.02 15.24 13.99
N LEU A 155 6.19 14.65 13.72
CA LEU A 155 6.80 14.61 12.40
C LEU A 155 6.94 13.15 11.95
N TYR A 156 6.23 12.83 10.87
CA TYR A 156 6.25 11.51 10.25
C TYR A 156 7.05 11.56 8.97
N THR A 157 7.82 10.49 8.71
CA THR A 157 8.59 10.35 7.47
C THR A 157 8.38 8.98 6.88
N PHE A 158 7.97 8.95 5.60
CA PHE A 158 7.72 7.72 4.86
C PHE A 158 8.58 7.67 3.61
N ARG A 159 9.16 6.50 3.33
CA ARG A 159 9.73 6.22 2.02
C ARG A 159 8.61 5.84 1.05
N VAL A 160 8.42 6.63 0.02
CA VAL A 160 7.41 6.37 -1.01
C VAL A 160 8.05 5.63 -2.17
N LEU A 161 7.58 4.42 -2.44
CA LEU A 161 7.99 3.61 -3.59
C LEU A 161 6.92 3.64 -4.67
N TYR A 162 7.39 3.74 -5.91
CA TYR A 162 6.55 3.70 -7.09
C TYR A 162 6.39 2.25 -7.53
N VAL A 163 5.16 1.75 -7.55
CA VAL A 163 4.87 0.36 -7.96
C VAL A 163 3.92 0.33 -9.16
N GLU A 164 4.11 -0.65 -10.05
CA GLU A 164 3.27 -0.81 -11.25
C GLU A 164 1.98 -1.58 -10.95
N ASN A 165 2.07 -2.57 -10.07
CA ASN A 165 0.95 -3.44 -9.72
C ASN A 165 0.05 -2.80 -8.65
N ALA A 166 -1.16 -3.35 -8.47
CA ALA A 166 -1.99 -3.01 -7.33
C ALA A 166 -1.21 -3.25 -6.01
N PRO A 167 -1.14 -2.25 -5.10
CA PRO A 167 -0.49 -2.42 -3.82
C PRO A 167 -1.27 -3.39 -2.94
N GLU A 168 -0.54 -4.05 -2.04
CA GLU A 168 -1.07 -5.03 -1.08
C GLU A 168 -2.13 -4.44 -0.15
N TYR A 169 -2.10 -3.11 0.04
CA TYR A 169 -3.06 -2.36 0.83
C TYR A 169 -3.41 -1.03 0.19
N HIS A 170 -4.61 -0.54 0.52
CA HIS A 170 -5.10 0.77 0.08
C HIS A 170 -4.89 1.83 1.14
N THR A 171 -4.96 1.49 2.43
CA THR A 171 -4.83 2.44 3.53
C THR A 171 -3.74 2.02 4.50
N LEU A 172 -2.82 2.92 4.81
CA LEU A 172 -1.94 2.84 5.97
C LEU A 172 -2.53 3.72 7.08
N ALA A 173 -2.99 3.10 8.17
CA ALA A 173 -3.51 3.79 9.33
C ALA A 173 -2.44 3.95 10.43
N ILE A 174 -2.32 5.17 10.94
CA ILE A 174 -1.49 5.50 12.09
C ILE A 174 -2.35 5.38 13.34
N TYR A 175 -1.92 4.54 14.27
CA TYR A 175 -2.52 4.37 15.58
C TYR A 175 -1.70 5.11 16.66
N PRO A 176 -2.34 5.55 17.74
CA PRO A 176 -1.61 6.13 18.86
C PRO A 176 -0.70 5.06 19.49
N ASP A 177 0.43 5.49 20.04
CA ASP A 177 1.34 4.59 20.73
C ASP A 177 0.65 4.00 21.97
N PRO A 178 0.92 2.72 22.31
CA PRO A 178 0.38 2.13 23.52
C PRO A 178 0.87 2.89 24.75
N ALA A 179 -0.02 3.07 25.74
CA ALA A 179 0.39 3.59 27.04
C ALA A 179 1.50 2.71 27.63
N SER A 180 2.50 3.32 28.27
CA SER A 180 3.80 2.73 28.66
C SER A 180 3.77 1.47 29.56
N GLY A 181 2.59 0.90 29.86
CA GLY A 181 2.40 -0.33 30.63
C GLY A 181 2.49 -1.63 29.81
N ARG A 182 2.60 -1.55 28.48
CA ARG A 182 2.94 -2.70 27.61
C ARG A 182 4.16 -2.29 26.78
N GLN A 183 5.19 -3.15 26.78
CA GLN A 183 6.51 -3.05 26.11
C GLN A 183 6.70 -1.89 25.09
N PRO A 184 7.87 -1.21 25.11
CA PRO A 184 8.11 -0.05 24.25
C PRO A 184 8.09 -0.46 22.77
N SER A 185 7.02 -0.13 22.06
CA SER A 185 6.86 -0.49 20.64
C SER A 185 7.81 0.29 19.72
N CYS A 186 8.49 1.32 20.23
CA CYS A 186 9.55 2.05 19.52
C CYS A 186 10.61 2.52 20.52
N THR A 187 11.57 1.66 20.82
CA THR A 187 12.66 1.97 21.74
C THR A 187 13.71 2.85 21.06
N ILE A 188 14.11 3.94 21.72
CA ILE A 188 15.53 4.30 21.83
C ILE A 188 15.83 4.59 23.31
N GLU A 189 16.83 3.92 23.88
CA GLU A 189 17.58 4.42 25.04
C GLU A 189 19.04 4.56 24.61
N PRO A 190 19.53 5.80 24.49
CA PRO A 190 20.91 6.10 24.83
C PRO A 190 20.96 7.34 25.73
N GLN A 191 21.88 7.26 26.70
CA GLN A 191 22.16 8.20 27.80
C GLN A 191 22.17 9.68 27.42
#